data_AF-A0A349MYQ4-F1
#
_entry.id   AF-A0A349MYQ4-F1
#
_cell.length_a   1.000
_cell.length_b   1.000
_cell.length_c   1.000
_cell.angle_alpha   90.00
_cell.angle_beta   90.00
_cell.angle_gamma   90.00
#
_symmetry.space_group_name_H-M   'P 1'
#
loop_
_entity.id
_entity.type
_entity.pdbx_description
1 polymer ?
#
loop_
_entity_poly.entity_id
_entity_poly.type
_entity_poly.pdbx_seq_one_letter_code
_entity_poly.pdbx_strand_id
1 'polypeptide(L)'
;MDTIDTMVNRRLDDTFKAYPDSKEMQELREELAADLSEAAHDNEKKGATITDAVNRAFEGLGNLDDLVDEINAENTTPSDDETTHTDEHEQTTHEHHYNHGHHIDISDGKVIIDGGKVLSIDDNGIKVNGGKAVNIDSDGININNGTFTVTDDGIRMGNLIIDDHGIHTDHGKTVASSFKTTKSDDKGGKFDPHANDDTFSDFDQQFNAQEPVDTEIYVDSLALANEQTFIADQVQRINFTYADSTIRILSNPDNDHIIFREYMNRANDSYLAHTDLSNGTLTIHNGSRPHLLPLHVRAQLLLPTAFAGDLLVDAASGSVSFNHNSPLNQVRLLVNSGSLQVNSGLFKDLDINSKSGSVRVKHTTLAGVLRARVHSGSIRLTDTTAAKFDVDAHSGSVRGTSLIGGGAFNTRSGSLNLDFKELTDNLDTTANSSSIKLTFAPGIEYNFDLDAASGSITGPDNAVYDHDTRNFKDGAVGNDPQFYVTAVAKSSSIHVS
;
A
#
# COMPACT_ATOMS: atom_id res chain seq x y z
N MET A 1 -6.08 -2.36 -48.66
CA MET A 1 -7.11 -2.14 -47.62
C MET A 1 -6.33 -2.11 -46.33
N ASP A 2 -6.39 -1.01 -45.59
CA ASP A 2 -5.60 -0.89 -44.36
C ASP A 2 -6.09 -1.94 -43.36
N THR A 3 -5.18 -2.79 -42.89
CA THR A 3 -5.44 -3.71 -41.78
C THR A 3 -5.16 -3.00 -40.45
N ILE A 4 -5.73 -3.51 -39.35
CA ILE A 4 -5.43 -3.04 -37.99
C ILE A 4 -3.92 -2.94 -37.77
N ASP A 5 -3.19 -4.03 -38.02
CA ASP A 5 -1.74 -4.08 -37.81
C ASP A 5 -0.97 -3.05 -38.65
N THR A 6 -1.42 -2.79 -39.89
CA THR A 6 -0.77 -1.79 -40.76
C THR A 6 -1.01 -0.37 -40.24
N MET A 7 -2.22 -0.09 -39.73
CA MET A 7 -2.56 1.22 -39.16
C MET A 7 -1.83 1.49 -37.85
N VAL A 8 -1.75 0.48 -36.97
CA VAL A 8 -1.01 0.54 -35.70
C VAL A 8 0.48 0.81 -35.97
N ASN A 9 1.12 -0.02 -36.81
CA ASN A 9 2.54 0.14 -37.13
C ASN A 9 2.83 1.51 -37.74
N ARG A 10 2.03 1.98 -38.71
CA ARG A 10 2.24 3.30 -39.32
C ARG A 10 2.17 4.43 -38.30
N ARG A 11 1.23 4.39 -37.36
CA ARG A 11 1.08 5.42 -36.32
C ARG A 11 2.23 5.36 -35.31
N LEU A 12 2.67 4.17 -34.92
CA LEU A 12 3.87 4.02 -34.10
C LEU A 12 5.11 4.52 -34.81
N ASP A 13 5.32 4.19 -36.08
CA ASP A 13 6.48 4.67 -36.86
C ASP A 13 6.49 6.21 -36.96
N ASP A 14 5.33 6.83 -37.11
CA ASP A 14 5.23 8.29 -37.11
C ASP A 14 5.54 8.90 -35.73
N THR A 15 5.15 8.22 -34.66
CA THR A 15 5.35 8.69 -33.28
C THR A 15 6.80 8.48 -32.84
N PHE A 16 7.41 7.34 -33.17
CA PHE A 16 8.76 6.98 -32.75
C PHE A 16 9.87 7.78 -33.47
N LYS A 17 9.56 8.49 -34.56
CA LYS A 17 10.51 9.41 -35.22
C LYS A 17 11.09 10.50 -34.32
N ALA A 18 10.40 10.83 -33.23
CA ALA A 18 10.84 11.85 -32.27
C ALA A 18 11.89 11.33 -31.27
N TYR A 19 12.15 10.02 -31.22
CA TYR A 19 13.02 9.39 -30.23
C TYR A 19 14.29 8.80 -30.88
N PRO A 20 15.38 8.61 -30.10
CA PRO A 20 16.59 7.99 -30.59
C PRO A 20 16.35 6.58 -31.12
N ASP A 21 17.01 6.22 -32.22
CA ASP A 21 17.01 4.85 -32.76
C ASP A 21 17.96 3.97 -31.94
N SER A 22 17.54 3.62 -30.73
CA SER A 22 18.24 2.69 -29.83
C SER A 22 17.57 1.32 -29.84
N LYS A 23 18.31 0.30 -29.38
CA LYS A 23 17.77 -1.07 -29.28
C LYS A 23 16.55 -1.12 -28.36
N GLU A 24 16.61 -0.41 -27.24
CA GLU A 24 15.55 -0.33 -26.24
C GLU A 24 14.29 0.33 -26.83
N MET A 25 14.46 1.39 -27.65
CA MET A 25 13.33 2.04 -28.34
C MET A 25 12.73 1.16 -29.43
N GLN A 26 13.54 0.34 -30.12
CA GLN A 26 13.04 -0.64 -31.08
C GLN A 26 12.23 -1.74 -30.39
N GLU A 27 12.74 -2.29 -29.29
CA GLU A 27 12.04 -3.32 -28.50
C GLU A 27 10.73 -2.76 -27.91
N LEU A 28 10.75 -1.52 -27.38
CA LEU A 28 9.56 -0.84 -26.86
C LEU A 28 8.50 -0.65 -27.95
N ARG A 29 8.91 -0.23 -29.15
CA ARG A 29 8.02 -0.07 -30.29
C ARG A 29 7.40 -1.40 -30.71
N GLU A 30 8.18 -2.47 -30.71
CA GLU A 30 7.70 -3.82 -31.05
C GLU A 30 6.65 -4.32 -30.05
N GLU A 31 6.88 -4.10 -28.76
CA GLU A 31 5.93 -4.45 -27.69
C GLU A 31 4.63 -3.63 -27.80
N LEU A 32 4.74 -2.31 -27.98
CA LEU A 32 3.59 -1.44 -28.20
C LEU A 32 2.80 -1.83 -29.45
N ALA A 33 3.49 -2.26 -30.52
CA ALA A 33 2.83 -2.70 -31.73
C ALA A 33 1.98 -3.96 -31.48
N ALA A 34 2.50 -4.91 -30.70
CA ALA A 34 1.76 -6.12 -30.34
C ALA A 34 0.53 -5.77 -29.49
N ASP A 35 0.72 -5.00 -28.41
CA ASP A 35 -0.34 -4.62 -27.48
C ASP A 35 -1.47 -3.82 -28.13
N LEU A 36 -1.11 -2.79 -28.90
CA LEU A 36 -2.08 -1.92 -29.55
C LEU A 36 -2.83 -2.66 -30.66
N SER A 37 -2.16 -3.59 -31.34
CA SER A 37 -2.81 -4.44 -32.33
C SER A 37 -3.80 -5.38 -31.67
N GLU A 38 -3.42 -6.06 -30.57
CA GLU A 38 -4.32 -6.93 -29.80
C GLU A 38 -5.55 -6.17 -29.29
N ALA A 39 -5.33 -5.03 -28.61
CA ALA A 39 -6.41 -4.19 -28.10
C ALA A 39 -7.33 -3.68 -29.23
N ALA A 40 -6.78 -3.35 -30.41
CA ALA A 40 -7.58 -2.97 -31.57
C ALA A 40 -8.37 -4.16 -32.15
N HIS A 41 -7.77 -5.33 -32.30
CA HIS A 41 -8.49 -6.54 -32.74
C HIS A 41 -9.65 -6.89 -31.81
N ASP A 42 -9.48 -6.72 -30.50
CA ASP A 42 -10.56 -6.98 -29.55
C ASP A 42 -11.67 -5.93 -29.60
N ASN A 43 -11.33 -4.65 -29.82
CA ASN A 43 -12.33 -3.62 -30.09
C ASN A 43 -13.11 -3.91 -31.39
N GLU A 44 -12.45 -4.42 -32.43
CA GLU A 44 -13.11 -4.84 -33.68
C GLU A 44 -14.05 -6.03 -33.45
N LYS A 45 -13.62 -7.07 -32.70
CA LYS A 45 -14.48 -8.20 -32.30
C LYS A 45 -15.70 -7.74 -31.50
N LYS A 46 -15.54 -6.68 -30.68
CA LYS A 46 -16.61 -6.02 -29.91
C LYS A 46 -17.51 -5.11 -30.79
N GLY A 47 -17.28 -5.08 -32.11
CA GLY A 47 -18.15 -4.44 -33.11
C GLY A 47 -17.71 -3.05 -33.57
N ALA A 48 -16.54 -2.56 -33.16
CA ALA A 48 -16.00 -1.30 -33.66
C ALA A 48 -15.51 -1.43 -35.12
N THR A 49 -15.49 -0.32 -35.85
CA THR A 49 -14.81 -0.29 -37.16
C THR A 49 -13.30 -0.39 -36.96
N ILE A 50 -12.56 -0.87 -37.96
CA ILE A 50 -11.08 -0.95 -37.92
C ILE A 50 -10.45 0.37 -37.44
N THR A 51 -10.92 1.52 -37.94
CA THR A 51 -10.39 2.83 -37.57
C THR A 51 -10.73 3.22 -36.12
N ASP A 52 -11.98 3.01 -35.69
CA ASP A 52 -12.39 3.31 -34.32
C ASP A 52 -11.70 2.40 -33.31
N ALA A 53 -11.48 1.14 -33.68
CA ALA A 53 -10.77 0.16 -32.88
C ALA A 53 -9.31 0.56 -32.64
N VAL A 54 -8.60 0.98 -33.68
CA VAL A 54 -7.23 1.50 -33.57
C VAL A 54 -7.21 2.79 -32.75
N ASN A 55 -8.17 3.71 -32.94
CA ASN A 55 -8.21 4.95 -32.15
C ASN A 55 -8.38 4.68 -30.66
N ARG A 56 -9.32 3.80 -30.28
CA ARG A 56 -9.55 3.41 -28.88
C ARG A 56 -8.34 2.72 -28.25
N ALA A 57 -7.62 1.88 -29.01
CA ALA A 57 -6.39 1.25 -28.54
C ALA A 57 -5.32 2.30 -28.19
N PHE A 58 -5.12 3.31 -29.05
CA PHE A 58 -4.16 4.39 -28.78
C PHE A 58 -4.61 5.36 -27.68
N GLU A 59 -5.92 5.56 -27.47
CA GLU A 59 -6.42 6.32 -26.31
C GLU A 59 -6.07 5.66 -24.99
N GLY A 60 -6.09 4.32 -24.93
CA GLY A 60 -5.73 3.53 -23.74
C GLY A 60 -4.23 3.49 -23.43
N LEU A 61 -3.36 3.90 -24.37
CA LEU A 61 -1.91 3.95 -24.16
C LEU A 61 -1.48 5.10 -23.25
N GLY A 62 -2.24 6.20 -23.23
CA GLY A 62 -1.83 7.44 -22.58
C GLY A 62 -0.75 8.20 -23.36
N ASN A 63 0.05 9.00 -22.67
CA ASN A 63 1.10 9.83 -23.27
C ASN A 63 2.41 9.04 -23.43
N LEU A 64 2.91 8.92 -24.66
CA LEU A 64 4.13 8.17 -24.97
C LEU A 64 5.38 8.79 -24.32
N ASP A 65 5.43 10.11 -24.16
CA ASP A 65 6.57 10.77 -23.48
C ASP A 65 6.66 10.33 -22.02
N ASP A 66 5.52 10.21 -21.32
CA ASP A 66 5.48 9.81 -19.92
C ASP A 66 5.90 8.34 -19.77
N LEU A 67 5.55 7.50 -20.73
CA LEU A 67 5.96 6.10 -20.81
C LEU A 67 7.48 5.95 -21.03
N VAL A 68 8.05 6.75 -21.94
CA VAL A 68 9.50 6.76 -22.18
C VAL A 68 10.24 7.26 -20.94
N ASP A 69 9.72 8.29 -20.27
CA ASP A 69 10.29 8.81 -19.02
C ASP A 69 10.24 7.73 -17.89
N GLU A 70 9.16 6.95 -17.79
CA GLU A 70 8.99 5.88 -16.81
C GLU A 70 9.95 4.71 -17.03
N ILE A 71 10.11 4.25 -18.28
CA ILE A 71 11.07 3.19 -18.66
C ILE A 71 12.51 3.62 -18.39
N ASN A 72 12.83 4.88 -18.68
CA ASN A 72 14.16 5.43 -18.41
C ASN A 72 14.43 5.56 -16.91
N ALA A 73 13.40 5.85 -16.09
CA ALA A 73 13.53 5.93 -14.64
C ALA A 73 13.78 4.54 -14.00
N GLU A 74 13.08 3.48 -14.41
CA GLU A 74 13.28 2.13 -13.85
C GLU A 74 14.67 1.54 -14.14
N ASN A 75 15.25 1.88 -15.29
CA ASN A 75 16.60 1.45 -15.70
C ASN A 75 17.75 2.18 -14.97
N THR A 76 17.46 3.16 -14.10
CA THR A 76 18.49 3.86 -13.30
C THR A 76 18.73 3.25 -11.92
N THR A 77 18.15 2.09 -11.61
CA THR A 77 18.48 1.37 -10.37
C THR A 77 19.93 0.84 -10.46
N PRO A 78 20.88 1.30 -9.62
CA PRO A 78 22.22 0.73 -9.64
C PRO A 78 22.12 -0.73 -9.21
N SER A 79 22.53 -1.64 -10.08
CA SER A 79 22.86 -3.01 -9.70
C SER A 79 24.06 -2.94 -8.74
N ASP A 80 23.80 -3.00 -7.44
CA ASP A 80 24.82 -3.26 -6.43
C ASP A 80 25.29 -4.72 -6.58
N ASP A 81 26.20 -4.96 -7.52
CA ASP A 81 27.06 -6.15 -7.55
C ASP A 81 28.35 -5.82 -8.30
N GLU A 82 29.37 -5.39 -7.55
CA GLU A 82 30.74 -5.93 -7.55
C GLU A 82 31.68 -4.95 -6.83
N THR A 83 31.89 -5.19 -5.54
CA THR A 83 33.04 -4.65 -4.82
C THR A 83 34.30 -5.41 -5.21
N THR A 84 35.16 -4.80 -6.03
CA THR A 84 36.60 -5.08 -6.02
C THR A 84 37.38 -3.79 -5.83
N HIS A 85 37.96 -3.67 -4.64
CA HIS A 85 38.97 -2.66 -4.32
C HIS A 85 40.28 -2.95 -5.06
N THR A 86 40.82 -1.94 -5.75
CA THR A 86 42.26 -1.66 -5.78
C THR A 86 42.48 -0.18 -6.06
N ASP A 87 43.14 0.51 -5.13
CA ASP A 87 43.71 1.84 -5.31
C ASP A 87 44.79 1.83 -6.40
N GLU A 88 44.83 2.87 -7.24
CA GLU A 88 46.06 3.59 -7.57
C GLU A 88 45.77 4.87 -8.36
N HIS A 89 46.52 5.92 -8.01
CA HIS A 89 46.47 7.26 -8.57
C HIS A 89 46.74 7.30 -10.07
N GLU A 90 45.88 7.95 -10.85
CA GLU A 90 46.33 8.76 -11.97
C GLU A 90 45.33 9.86 -12.32
N GLN A 91 45.83 11.08 -12.31
CA GLN A 91 45.11 12.31 -12.57
C GLN A 91 45.09 12.51 -14.09
N THR A 92 44.04 12.04 -14.76
CA THR A 92 43.77 12.39 -16.16
C THR A 92 42.38 12.98 -16.31
N THR A 93 42.37 14.17 -16.91
CA THR A 93 41.20 14.92 -17.31
C THR A 93 40.39 14.12 -18.33
N HIS A 94 39.31 13.50 -17.88
CA HIS A 94 38.24 13.01 -18.73
C HIS A 94 36.98 13.79 -18.39
N GLU A 95 36.59 14.69 -19.30
CA GLU A 95 35.25 15.25 -19.37
C GLU A 95 34.26 14.10 -19.56
N HIS A 96 33.69 13.61 -18.46
CA HIS A 96 32.50 12.79 -18.51
C HIS A 96 31.29 13.72 -18.50
N HIS A 97 30.71 13.91 -19.68
CA HIS A 97 29.32 14.38 -19.81
C HIS A 97 28.40 13.33 -19.18
N TYR A 98 28.11 13.48 -17.90
CA TYR A 98 26.96 12.87 -17.27
C TYR A 98 25.74 13.75 -17.57
N ASN A 99 24.85 13.31 -18.46
CA ASN A 99 23.62 14.06 -18.73
C ASN A 99 22.41 13.15 -18.75
N HIS A 100 21.99 12.64 -17.59
CA HIS A 100 20.64 12.11 -17.36
C HIS A 100 20.19 12.49 -15.93
N GLY A 101 20.39 13.75 -15.57
CA GLY A 101 19.70 14.38 -14.45
C GLY A 101 18.85 15.51 -15.01
N HIS A 102 17.73 15.83 -14.36
CA HIS A 102 16.91 16.98 -14.73
C HIS A 102 17.80 18.22 -14.93
N HIS A 103 17.67 18.89 -16.07
CA HIS A 103 18.45 20.07 -16.38
C HIS A 103 17.83 21.27 -15.66
N ILE A 104 18.51 21.75 -14.62
CA ILE A 104 18.05 22.90 -13.83
C ILE A 104 18.83 24.15 -14.28
N ASP A 105 18.13 25.03 -14.98
CA ASP A 105 18.63 26.35 -15.33
C ASP A 105 18.13 27.37 -14.30
N ILE A 106 19.06 27.98 -13.57
CA ILE A 106 18.79 29.10 -12.66
C ILE A 106 19.51 30.33 -13.21
N SER A 107 18.76 31.27 -13.76
CA SER A 107 19.30 32.52 -14.31
C SER A 107 18.27 33.63 -14.23
N ASP A 108 18.72 34.86 -13.96
CA ASP A 108 17.88 36.06 -13.95
C ASP A 108 16.60 35.95 -13.10
N GLY A 109 16.68 35.26 -11.95
CA GLY A 109 15.54 35.04 -11.05
C GLY A 109 14.54 33.98 -11.56
N LYS A 110 14.85 33.32 -12.67
CA LYS A 110 14.06 32.24 -13.26
C LYS A 110 14.61 30.89 -12.82
N VAL A 111 13.71 29.92 -12.67
CA VAL A 111 14.06 28.51 -12.44
C VAL A 111 13.34 27.69 -13.49
N ILE A 112 14.11 27.12 -14.42
CA ILE A 112 13.58 26.29 -15.50
C ILE A 112 14.15 24.89 -15.31
N ILE A 113 13.28 23.90 -15.23
CA ILE A 113 13.66 22.48 -15.17
C ILE A 113 13.22 21.81 -16.46
N ASP A 114 14.17 21.15 -17.12
CA ASP A 114 13.98 20.44 -18.40
C ASP A 114 13.30 21.31 -19.46
N GLY A 115 13.85 22.51 -19.67
CA GLY A 115 13.33 23.46 -20.65
C GLY A 115 11.91 23.98 -20.35
N GLY A 116 11.40 23.76 -19.13
CA GLY A 116 10.08 24.21 -18.69
C GLY A 116 9.00 23.14 -18.79
N LYS A 117 9.34 21.90 -19.22
CA LYS A 117 8.40 20.77 -19.25
C LYS A 117 7.97 20.40 -17.82
N VAL A 118 8.93 20.29 -16.90
CA VAL A 118 8.68 19.87 -15.51
C VAL A 118 8.28 21.06 -14.64
N LEU A 119 9.11 22.10 -14.64
CA LEU A 119 8.89 23.32 -13.86
C LEU A 119 9.40 24.53 -14.65
N SER A 120 8.59 25.56 -14.75
CA SER A 120 9.05 26.89 -15.15
C SER A 120 8.59 27.92 -14.13
N ILE A 121 9.53 28.64 -13.55
CA ILE A 121 9.29 29.82 -12.72
C ILE A 121 9.94 30.99 -13.45
N ASP A 122 9.14 31.91 -13.97
CA ASP A 122 9.61 33.11 -14.66
C ASP A 122 8.68 34.32 -14.41
N ASP A 123 8.90 35.42 -15.16
CA ASP A 123 8.11 36.64 -15.03
C ASP A 123 6.63 36.46 -15.40
N ASN A 124 6.29 35.39 -16.12
CA ASN A 124 4.92 35.04 -16.48
C ASN A 124 4.27 34.11 -15.43
N GLY A 125 5.02 33.68 -14.42
CA GLY A 125 4.52 32.95 -13.26
C GLY A 125 5.13 31.55 -13.09
N ILE A 126 4.34 30.61 -12.56
CA ILE A 126 4.78 29.26 -12.17
C ILE A 126 3.97 28.22 -12.94
N LYS A 127 4.66 27.35 -13.68
CA LYS A 127 4.05 26.21 -14.36
C LYS A 127 4.71 24.92 -13.92
N VAL A 128 3.89 23.94 -13.56
CA VAL A 128 4.31 22.56 -13.26
C VAL A 128 3.68 21.63 -14.26
N ASN A 129 4.48 20.74 -14.85
CA ASN A 129 4.07 19.84 -15.93
C ASN A 129 3.40 20.62 -17.09
N GLY A 130 4.09 21.63 -17.60
CA GLY A 130 3.59 22.53 -18.66
C GLY A 130 2.32 23.31 -18.31
N GLY A 131 1.97 23.44 -17.02
CA GLY A 131 0.76 24.14 -16.56
C GLY A 131 -0.45 23.24 -16.31
N LYS A 132 -0.34 21.93 -16.56
CA LYS A 132 -1.44 20.97 -16.34
C LYS A 132 -1.68 20.69 -14.86
N ALA A 133 -0.59 20.55 -14.09
CA ALA A 133 -0.66 20.27 -12.66
C ALA A 133 -0.92 21.54 -11.86
N VAL A 134 -0.09 22.57 -12.11
CA VAL A 134 -0.20 23.90 -11.51
C VAL A 134 0.15 24.92 -12.57
N ASN A 135 -0.71 25.92 -12.77
CA ASN A 135 -0.43 27.12 -13.53
C ASN A 135 -0.80 28.33 -12.66
N ILE A 136 0.18 29.17 -12.37
CA ILE A 136 0.00 30.43 -11.66
C ILE A 136 0.53 31.50 -12.58
N ASP A 137 -0.32 32.42 -13.01
CA ASP A 137 0.05 33.53 -13.89
C ASP A 137 -0.76 34.79 -13.54
N SER A 138 -0.82 35.75 -14.46
CA SER A 138 -1.61 36.98 -14.27
C SER A 138 -3.11 36.75 -14.18
N ASP A 139 -3.60 35.63 -14.72
CA ASP A 139 -5.04 35.32 -14.81
C ASP A 139 -5.50 34.52 -13.58
N GLY A 140 -4.55 34.06 -12.75
CA GLY A 140 -4.81 33.51 -11.43
C GLY A 140 -4.06 32.20 -11.16
N ILE A 141 -4.70 31.31 -10.39
CA ILE A 141 -4.18 29.99 -10.03
C ILE A 141 -5.11 28.95 -10.62
N ASN A 142 -4.57 28.02 -11.41
CA ASN A 142 -5.26 26.85 -11.90
C ASN A 142 -4.49 25.60 -11.47
N ILE A 143 -5.18 24.67 -10.83
CA ILE A 143 -4.63 23.39 -10.41
C ILE A 143 -5.44 22.27 -11.05
N ASN A 144 -4.73 21.31 -11.63
CA ASN A 144 -5.28 20.12 -12.26
C ASN A 144 -6.38 20.45 -13.28
N ASN A 145 -6.03 21.20 -14.32
CA ASN A 145 -6.91 21.58 -15.44
C ASN A 145 -8.30 22.09 -15.00
N GLY A 146 -8.35 22.97 -14.01
CA GLY A 146 -9.57 23.65 -13.57
C GLY A 146 -10.35 22.94 -12.47
N THR A 147 -9.76 21.93 -11.84
CA THR A 147 -10.30 21.31 -10.61
C THR A 147 -10.37 22.32 -9.48
N PHE A 148 -9.31 23.12 -9.34
CA PHE A 148 -9.29 24.28 -8.47
C PHE A 148 -8.84 25.49 -9.27
N THR A 149 -9.65 26.55 -9.27
CA THR A 149 -9.28 27.82 -9.90
C THR A 149 -9.48 28.96 -8.93
N VAL A 150 -8.54 29.90 -8.91
CA VAL A 150 -8.67 31.21 -8.28
C VAL A 150 -8.40 32.21 -9.37
N THR A 151 -9.41 32.96 -9.77
CA THR A 151 -9.33 33.98 -10.81
C THR A 151 -9.97 35.26 -10.29
N ASP A 152 -9.93 36.34 -11.09
CA ASP A 152 -10.67 37.56 -10.76
C ASP A 152 -12.19 37.33 -10.64
N ASP A 153 -12.72 36.29 -11.30
CA ASP A 153 -14.12 35.90 -11.23
C ASP A 153 -14.46 35.06 -9.99
N GLY A 154 -13.47 34.74 -9.14
CA GLY A 154 -13.67 34.03 -7.88
C GLY A 154 -12.96 32.67 -7.78
N ILE A 155 -13.41 31.84 -6.84
CA ILE A 155 -12.82 30.55 -6.50
C ILE A 155 -13.73 29.42 -6.96
N ARG A 156 -13.18 28.44 -7.69
CA ARG A 156 -13.86 27.19 -8.03
C ARG A 156 -13.14 26.01 -7.39
N MET A 157 -13.92 25.10 -6.80
CA MET A 157 -13.48 23.82 -6.24
C MET A 157 -14.40 22.72 -6.75
N GLY A 158 -14.04 22.09 -7.87
CA GLY A 158 -14.91 21.15 -8.58
C GLY A 158 -16.23 21.82 -8.99
N ASN A 159 -17.33 21.38 -8.38
CA ASN A 159 -18.67 21.92 -8.66
C ASN A 159 -19.04 23.13 -7.79
N LEU A 160 -18.21 23.51 -6.82
CA LEU A 160 -18.46 24.65 -5.91
C LEU A 160 -17.83 25.92 -6.49
N ILE A 161 -18.59 27.00 -6.56
CA ILE A 161 -18.16 28.32 -7.01
C ILE A 161 -18.41 29.34 -5.89
N ILE A 162 -17.42 30.20 -5.66
CA ILE A 162 -17.48 31.37 -4.78
C ILE A 162 -17.11 32.58 -5.62
N ASP A 163 -18.09 33.39 -5.99
CA ASP A 163 -17.92 34.60 -6.78
C ASP A 163 -18.62 35.80 -6.13
N ASP A 164 -18.80 36.88 -6.88
CA ASP A 164 -19.53 38.08 -6.46
C ASP A 164 -21.04 37.83 -6.21
N HIS A 165 -21.58 36.68 -6.65
CA HIS A 165 -22.93 36.20 -6.36
C HIS A 165 -23.00 35.28 -5.13
N GLY A 166 -21.85 35.04 -4.47
CA GLY A 166 -21.73 34.22 -3.27
C GLY A 166 -21.44 32.75 -3.58
N ILE A 167 -21.83 31.86 -2.67
CA ILE A 167 -21.50 30.43 -2.75
C ILE A 167 -22.61 29.67 -3.47
N HIS A 168 -22.28 29.05 -4.60
CA HIS A 168 -23.23 28.27 -5.41
C HIS A 168 -22.53 27.10 -6.11
N THR A 169 -23.30 26.27 -6.84
CA THR A 169 -22.74 25.17 -7.64
C THR A 169 -23.06 25.33 -9.13
N ASP A 170 -22.35 24.62 -10.01
CA ASP A 170 -22.52 24.65 -11.49
C ASP A 170 -23.99 24.47 -11.96
N HIS A 171 -24.88 23.95 -11.11
CA HIS A 171 -26.31 23.79 -11.38
C HIS A 171 -27.17 24.97 -10.90
N GLY A 172 -26.58 26.12 -10.54
CA GLY A 172 -27.28 27.34 -10.15
C GLY A 172 -28.02 27.26 -8.82
N LYS A 173 -27.75 26.25 -7.97
CA LYS A 173 -28.27 26.20 -6.61
C LYS A 173 -27.36 27.01 -5.70
N THR A 174 -27.80 28.21 -5.32
CA THR A 174 -27.21 28.97 -4.23
C THR A 174 -27.32 28.18 -2.92
N VAL A 175 -26.19 27.98 -2.25
CA VAL A 175 -26.13 27.22 -0.98
C VAL A 175 -26.69 28.07 0.19
N ALA A 176 -26.91 29.37 -0.03
CA ALA A 176 -27.46 30.28 0.97
C ALA A 176 -28.94 30.63 0.71
N SER A 177 -29.86 29.75 1.13
CA SER A 177 -31.24 30.15 1.44
C SER A 177 -31.57 30.13 2.94
N SER A 178 -30.56 29.89 3.78
CA SER A 178 -30.70 29.76 5.23
C SER A 178 -30.06 30.91 6.02
N PHE A 179 -30.11 32.14 5.51
CA PHE A 179 -29.88 33.33 6.34
C PHE A 179 -31.18 34.14 6.39
N LYS A 180 -32.17 33.62 7.11
CA LYS A 180 -33.30 34.45 7.56
C LYS A 180 -32.73 35.49 8.51
N THR A 181 -32.62 36.72 8.04
CA THR A 181 -32.53 37.89 8.92
C THR A 181 -33.81 37.95 9.75
N THR A 182 -33.77 37.38 10.95
CA THR A 182 -34.75 37.73 11.97
C THR A 182 -34.54 39.19 12.30
N LYS A 183 -35.45 40.05 11.84
CA LYS A 183 -35.61 41.39 12.39
C LYS A 183 -35.83 41.24 13.90
N SER A 184 -34.79 41.51 14.69
CA SER A 184 -34.92 41.69 16.12
C SER A 184 -35.44 43.10 16.35
N ASP A 185 -36.70 43.19 16.79
CA ASP A 185 -37.29 44.39 17.33
C ASP A 185 -36.45 44.90 18.50
N ASP A 186 -35.93 46.11 18.34
CA ASP A 186 -35.08 46.77 19.32
C ASP A 186 -35.95 47.30 20.48
N LYS A 187 -36.09 46.48 21.52
CA LYS A 187 -36.47 46.93 22.86
C LYS A 187 -35.57 46.30 23.91
N GLY A 188 -34.48 46.99 24.22
CA GLY A 188 -33.90 47.08 25.56
C GLY A 188 -33.66 45.76 26.27
N GLY A 189 -32.62 45.03 25.87
CA GLY A 189 -32.07 43.90 26.62
C GLY A 189 -30.56 44.09 26.75
N LYS A 190 -30.04 43.96 27.97
CA LYS A 190 -28.59 44.02 28.26
C LYS A 190 -27.83 43.01 27.40
N PHE A 191 -26.70 43.43 26.86
CA PHE A 191 -25.72 42.57 26.19
C PHE A 191 -25.26 41.49 27.19
N ASP A 192 -25.62 40.24 26.93
CA ASP A 192 -25.09 39.07 27.62
C ASP A 192 -23.98 38.47 26.75
N PRO A 193 -22.70 38.54 27.16
CA PRO A 193 -21.57 38.05 26.36
C PRO A 193 -21.50 36.52 26.24
N HIS A 194 -22.45 35.77 26.82
CA HIS A 194 -22.46 34.31 26.81
C HIS A 194 -23.69 33.68 26.13
N ALA A 195 -24.52 34.47 25.43
CA ALA A 195 -25.77 33.95 24.84
C ALA A 195 -25.63 33.15 23.52
N ASN A 196 -24.40 32.93 23.02
CA ASN A 196 -24.14 32.32 21.71
C ASN A 196 -23.21 31.08 21.78
N ASP A 197 -23.28 30.30 22.85
CA ASP A 197 -22.46 29.08 22.99
C ASP A 197 -22.97 27.91 22.12
N ASP A 198 -24.16 28.05 21.51
CA ASP A 198 -24.74 27.02 20.64
C ASP A 198 -24.49 27.27 19.14
N THR A 199 -23.75 28.33 18.76
CA THR A 199 -23.53 28.67 17.35
C THR A 199 -22.50 27.78 16.64
N PHE A 200 -21.76 26.96 17.41
CA PHE A 200 -20.76 26.02 16.90
C PHE A 200 -21.08 24.56 17.21
N SER A 201 -22.10 24.25 18.01
CA SER A 201 -22.44 22.87 18.35
C SER A 201 -22.97 22.09 17.14
N ASP A 202 -23.70 22.74 16.23
CA ASP A 202 -24.13 22.17 14.95
C ASP A 202 -22.98 22.07 13.92
N PHE A 203 -21.99 22.96 14.01
CA PHE A 203 -20.79 22.94 13.16
C PHE A 203 -19.87 21.77 13.53
N ASP A 204 -19.66 21.54 14.84
CA ASP A 204 -18.85 20.43 15.35
C ASP A 204 -19.52 19.07 15.15
N GLN A 205 -20.86 19.00 15.09
CA GLN A 205 -21.56 17.75 14.77
C GLN A 205 -21.44 17.35 13.29
N GLN A 206 -21.31 18.30 12.36
CA GLN A 206 -21.12 17.98 10.93
C GLN A 206 -19.68 17.57 10.60
N PHE A 207 -18.68 18.05 11.36
CA PHE A 207 -17.29 17.66 11.16
C PHE A 207 -16.93 16.34 11.86
N ASN A 208 -17.60 16.00 12.97
CA ASN A 208 -17.39 14.73 13.68
C ASN A 208 -18.22 13.55 13.14
N ALA A 209 -19.11 13.78 12.17
CA ALA A 209 -19.96 12.74 11.55
C ALA A 209 -19.49 12.28 10.17
N GLN A 210 -18.34 12.77 9.68
CA GLN A 210 -17.73 12.27 8.45
C GLN A 210 -16.37 11.65 8.76
N GLU A 211 -16.14 10.48 8.17
CA GLU A 211 -14.88 9.74 8.24
C GLU A 211 -13.67 10.65 7.97
N PRO A 212 -12.49 10.36 8.54
CA PRO A 212 -11.29 11.16 8.33
C PRO A 212 -11.02 11.30 6.84
N VAL A 213 -11.22 12.52 6.31
CA VAL A 213 -10.81 12.86 4.95
C VAL A 213 -9.30 12.94 4.98
N ASP A 214 -8.68 11.90 4.43
CA ASP A 214 -7.25 11.78 4.21
C ASP A 214 -6.84 12.86 3.19
N THR A 215 -6.44 14.04 3.68
CA THR A 215 -5.89 15.11 2.85
C THR A 215 -4.40 14.87 2.67
N GLU A 216 -4.06 13.83 1.92
CA GLU A 216 -2.75 13.67 1.32
C GLU A 216 -2.82 12.67 0.14
N ILE A 217 -2.09 13.01 -0.94
CA ILE A 217 -1.44 12.08 -1.89
C ILE A 217 -2.18 11.77 -3.20
N TYR A 218 -1.42 11.93 -4.29
CA TYR A 218 -1.67 11.53 -5.67
C TYR A 218 -2.57 10.28 -5.79
N VAL A 219 -3.76 10.43 -6.33
CA VAL A 219 -4.58 9.30 -6.78
C VAL A 219 -4.32 9.12 -8.26
N ASP A 220 -3.31 8.31 -8.57
CA ASP A 220 -3.30 7.58 -9.82
C ASP A 220 -4.40 6.51 -9.71
N SER A 221 -5.68 6.92 -9.91
CA SER A 221 -6.80 5.99 -9.81
C SER A 221 -6.75 5.09 -11.03
N LEU A 222 -6.07 3.95 -10.89
CA LEU A 222 -6.13 2.87 -11.87
C LEU A 222 -7.60 2.60 -12.24
N ALA A 223 -7.89 2.59 -13.55
CA ALA A 223 -9.24 2.38 -14.05
C ALA A 223 -9.65 0.92 -13.84
N LEU A 224 -10.95 0.66 -13.61
CA LEU A 224 -11.47 -0.71 -13.51
C LEU A 224 -11.33 -1.38 -14.89
N ALA A 225 -10.50 -2.42 -14.97
CA ALA A 225 -10.21 -3.16 -16.19
C ALA A 225 -11.02 -4.46 -16.31
N ASN A 226 -11.29 -5.13 -15.17
CA ASN A 226 -12.04 -6.38 -15.14
C ASN A 226 -12.84 -6.51 -13.83
N GLU A 227 -14.03 -7.10 -13.92
CA GLU A 227 -14.86 -7.50 -12.80
C GLU A 227 -15.49 -8.87 -13.09
N GLN A 228 -15.31 -9.81 -12.16
CA GLN A 228 -15.88 -11.15 -12.24
C GLN A 228 -16.59 -11.49 -10.94
N THR A 229 -17.71 -12.21 -11.04
CA THR A 229 -18.58 -12.54 -9.92
C THR A 229 -18.78 -14.06 -9.85
N PHE A 230 -18.66 -14.62 -8.65
CA PHE A 230 -18.80 -16.06 -8.38
C PHE A 230 -19.80 -16.29 -7.25
N ILE A 231 -20.62 -17.33 -7.36
CA ILE A 231 -21.58 -17.71 -6.31
C ILE A 231 -20.80 -18.31 -5.13
N ALA A 232 -20.92 -17.70 -3.96
CA ALA A 232 -20.16 -18.05 -2.76
C ALA A 232 -20.36 -19.51 -2.33
N ASP A 233 -21.61 -20.00 -2.40
CA ASP A 233 -21.97 -21.39 -2.04
C ASP A 233 -21.26 -22.46 -2.88
N GLN A 234 -20.74 -22.09 -4.06
CA GLN A 234 -20.01 -22.99 -4.93
C GLN A 234 -18.51 -23.01 -4.62
N VAL A 235 -18.02 -22.14 -3.74
CA VAL A 235 -16.60 -21.96 -3.45
C VAL A 235 -16.29 -22.39 -2.02
N GLN A 236 -15.36 -23.34 -1.88
CA GLN A 236 -14.84 -23.82 -0.60
C GLN A 236 -13.40 -23.33 -0.36
N ARG A 237 -12.65 -23.13 -1.44
CA ARG A 237 -11.27 -22.65 -1.42
C ARG A 237 -11.04 -21.63 -2.51
N ILE A 238 -10.24 -20.61 -2.20
CA ILE A 238 -9.74 -19.65 -3.17
C ILE A 238 -8.21 -19.74 -3.23
N ASN A 239 -7.68 -19.96 -4.43
CA ASN A 239 -6.26 -19.85 -4.74
C ASN A 239 -6.06 -18.59 -5.57
N PHE A 240 -5.41 -17.57 -5.00
CA PHE A 240 -5.25 -16.26 -5.60
C PHE A 240 -3.77 -15.93 -5.75
N THR A 241 -3.24 -16.13 -6.96
CA THR A 241 -1.85 -15.86 -7.30
C THR A 241 -1.75 -14.62 -8.17
N TYR A 242 -1.01 -13.60 -7.73
CA TYR A 242 -0.94 -12.35 -8.47
C TYR A 242 0.37 -11.62 -8.21
N ALA A 243 1.28 -11.67 -9.18
CA ALA A 243 2.60 -11.04 -9.09
C ALA A 243 2.59 -9.54 -9.40
N ASP A 244 3.60 -8.83 -8.87
CA ASP A 244 3.93 -7.43 -9.14
C ASP A 244 2.71 -6.49 -9.00
N SER A 245 1.98 -6.63 -7.88
CA SER A 245 0.71 -5.94 -7.72
C SER A 245 0.39 -5.52 -6.29
N THR A 246 -0.62 -4.67 -6.16
CA THR A 246 -1.31 -4.47 -4.89
C THR A 246 -2.54 -5.37 -4.82
N ILE A 247 -2.53 -6.35 -3.93
CA ILE A 247 -3.66 -7.22 -3.61
C ILE A 247 -4.44 -6.65 -2.43
N ARG A 248 -5.76 -6.50 -2.59
CA ARG A 248 -6.68 -6.12 -1.50
C ARG A 248 -7.72 -7.20 -1.27
N ILE A 249 -7.76 -7.76 -0.07
CA ILE A 249 -8.84 -8.66 0.36
C ILE A 249 -9.77 -7.87 1.27
N LEU A 250 -11.04 -7.74 0.88
CA LEU A 250 -12.04 -6.90 1.56
C LEU A 250 -13.31 -7.70 1.86
N SER A 251 -14.09 -7.27 2.85
CA SER A 251 -15.45 -7.78 3.02
C SER A 251 -16.39 -7.31 1.90
N ASN A 252 -17.27 -8.21 1.45
CA ASN A 252 -18.41 -7.92 0.59
C ASN A 252 -19.69 -7.86 1.45
N PRO A 253 -20.46 -6.76 1.43
CA PRO A 253 -21.76 -6.71 2.11
C PRO A 253 -22.83 -7.59 1.45
N ASP A 254 -22.66 -7.91 0.16
CA ASP A 254 -23.43 -8.96 -0.50
C ASP A 254 -22.91 -10.32 -0.03
N ASN A 255 -23.80 -11.17 0.47
CA ASN A 255 -23.46 -12.48 1.04
C ASN A 255 -23.40 -13.60 0.01
N ASP A 256 -24.01 -13.42 -1.15
CA ASP A 256 -24.18 -14.51 -2.12
C ASP A 256 -23.00 -14.60 -3.10
N HIS A 257 -22.19 -13.53 -3.17
CA HIS A 257 -21.19 -13.39 -4.21
C HIS A 257 -19.79 -13.10 -3.67
N ILE A 258 -18.82 -13.80 -4.25
CA ILE A 258 -17.42 -13.39 -4.24
C ILE A 258 -17.19 -12.54 -5.49
N ILE A 259 -16.59 -11.37 -5.33
CA ILE A 259 -16.32 -10.44 -6.44
C ILE A 259 -14.81 -10.27 -6.57
N PHE A 260 -14.30 -10.50 -7.77
CA PHE A 260 -12.91 -10.22 -8.13
C PHE A 260 -12.85 -9.02 -9.07
N ARG A 261 -11.97 -8.07 -8.80
CA ARG A 261 -11.77 -6.86 -9.60
C ARG A 261 -10.31 -6.64 -9.90
N GLU A 262 -10.03 -6.14 -11.09
CA GLU A 262 -8.72 -5.66 -11.47
C GLU A 262 -8.80 -4.21 -11.89
N TYR A 263 -7.88 -3.40 -11.36
CA TYR A 263 -7.67 -2.04 -11.78
C TYR A 263 -6.30 -1.94 -12.40
N MET A 264 -6.21 -1.31 -13.58
CA MET A 264 -4.98 -1.19 -14.34
C MET A 264 -4.82 0.22 -14.92
N ASN A 265 -3.58 0.64 -15.12
CA ASN A 265 -3.27 1.85 -15.91
C ASN A 265 -3.52 1.58 -17.41
N ARG A 266 -3.41 0.32 -17.84
CA ARG A 266 -3.61 -0.13 -19.22
C ARG A 266 -4.38 -1.43 -19.25
N ALA A 267 -5.49 -1.44 -19.98
CA ALA A 267 -6.33 -2.62 -20.12
C ALA A 267 -6.04 -3.28 -21.48
N ASN A 268 -5.42 -4.45 -21.45
CA ASN A 268 -5.35 -5.41 -22.55
C ASN A 268 -5.97 -6.73 -22.06
N ASP A 269 -6.76 -7.41 -22.89
CA ASP A 269 -7.42 -8.67 -22.56
C ASP A 269 -6.40 -9.75 -22.15
N SER A 270 -5.16 -9.72 -22.68
CA SER A 270 -4.08 -10.64 -22.28
C SER A 270 -3.53 -10.40 -20.86
N TYR A 271 -3.65 -9.17 -20.34
CA TYR A 271 -3.19 -8.78 -18.99
C TYR A 271 -4.16 -9.17 -17.88
N LEU A 272 -5.43 -9.36 -18.24
CA LEU A 272 -6.50 -9.70 -17.31
C LEU A 272 -6.28 -11.07 -16.67
N ALA A 273 -6.80 -11.23 -15.46
CA ALA A 273 -6.69 -12.48 -14.73
C ALA A 273 -7.46 -13.60 -15.44
N HIS A 274 -6.87 -14.79 -15.35
CA HIS A 274 -7.52 -16.03 -15.71
C HIS A 274 -8.13 -16.66 -14.46
N THR A 275 -9.39 -17.03 -14.56
CA THR A 275 -10.13 -17.66 -13.47
C THR A 275 -10.71 -19.01 -13.87
N ASP A 276 -10.72 -19.95 -12.94
CA ASP A 276 -11.35 -21.26 -13.09
C ASP A 276 -12.04 -21.65 -11.78
N LEU A 277 -13.28 -22.12 -11.87
CA LEU A 277 -14.00 -22.69 -10.74
C LEU A 277 -14.26 -24.16 -11.00
N SER A 278 -13.49 -25.02 -10.34
CA SER A 278 -13.61 -26.46 -10.46
C SER A 278 -13.53 -27.14 -9.11
N ASN A 279 -14.42 -28.11 -8.86
CA ASN A 279 -14.48 -28.89 -7.61
C ASN A 279 -14.47 -28.05 -6.33
N GLY A 280 -15.17 -26.90 -6.33
CA GLY A 280 -15.22 -26.00 -5.18
C GLY A 280 -13.97 -25.15 -4.94
N THR A 281 -12.99 -25.18 -5.85
CA THR A 281 -11.81 -24.31 -5.79
C THR A 281 -11.89 -23.25 -6.86
N LEU A 282 -11.94 -21.98 -6.45
CA LEU A 282 -11.76 -20.84 -7.33
C LEU A 282 -10.27 -20.54 -7.45
N THR A 283 -9.71 -20.71 -8.65
CA THR A 283 -8.34 -20.32 -8.95
C THR A 283 -8.36 -19.01 -9.70
N ILE A 284 -7.56 -18.05 -9.25
CA ILE A 284 -7.34 -16.74 -9.87
C ILE A 284 -5.84 -16.60 -10.05
N HIS A 285 -5.39 -16.37 -11.29
CA HIS A 285 -3.98 -16.08 -11.57
C HIS A 285 -3.85 -14.89 -12.53
N ASN A 286 -2.81 -14.09 -12.36
CA ASN A 286 -2.57 -12.94 -13.23
C ASN A 286 -2.43 -13.33 -14.71
N GLY A 287 -2.82 -12.41 -15.60
CA GLY A 287 -2.53 -12.51 -17.04
C GLY A 287 -1.05 -12.30 -17.35
N SER A 288 -0.74 -12.19 -18.65
CA SER A 288 0.62 -11.86 -19.10
C SER A 288 1.05 -10.50 -18.56
N ARG A 289 2.36 -10.30 -18.52
CA ARG A 289 2.97 -9.00 -18.19
C ARG A 289 3.75 -8.50 -19.40
N PRO A 290 3.59 -7.21 -19.75
CA PRO A 290 4.49 -6.56 -20.69
C PRO A 290 5.94 -6.68 -20.20
N HIS A 291 6.90 -6.68 -21.12
CA HIS A 291 8.33 -6.80 -20.81
C HIS A 291 8.99 -5.44 -20.60
N LEU A 292 8.56 -4.43 -21.35
CA LEU A 292 9.15 -3.10 -21.40
C LEU A 292 8.18 -2.02 -20.92
N LEU A 293 6.88 -2.30 -20.94
CA LEU A 293 5.88 -1.34 -20.47
C LEU A 293 5.60 -1.55 -18.97
N PRO A 294 5.71 -0.51 -18.14
CA PRO A 294 5.28 -0.58 -16.76
C PRO A 294 3.76 -0.77 -16.69
N LEU A 295 3.35 -1.86 -16.05
CA LEU A 295 1.95 -2.21 -15.82
C LEU A 295 1.64 -2.12 -14.33
N HIS A 296 0.91 -1.07 -13.95
CA HIS A 296 0.44 -0.90 -12.59
C HIS A 296 -0.88 -1.64 -12.41
N VAL A 297 -0.87 -2.66 -11.53
CA VAL A 297 -2.07 -3.45 -11.25
C VAL A 297 -2.44 -3.41 -9.77
N ARG A 298 -3.74 -3.19 -9.53
CA ARG A 298 -4.36 -3.46 -8.23
C ARG A 298 -5.45 -4.51 -8.40
N ALA A 299 -5.25 -5.66 -7.78
CA ALA A 299 -6.22 -6.74 -7.74
C ALA A 299 -6.99 -6.71 -6.42
N GLN A 300 -8.32 -6.86 -6.48
CA GLN A 300 -9.19 -6.79 -5.31
C GLN A 300 -10.11 -8.01 -5.27
N LEU A 301 -10.13 -8.70 -4.13
CA LEU A 301 -11.04 -9.82 -3.86
C LEU A 301 -11.98 -9.41 -2.73
N LEU A 302 -13.27 -9.35 -3.02
CA LEU A 302 -14.31 -9.07 -2.05
C LEU A 302 -14.97 -10.38 -1.62
N LEU A 303 -14.89 -10.69 -0.33
CA LEU A 303 -15.37 -11.93 0.28
C LEU A 303 -16.66 -11.67 1.09
N PRO A 304 -17.75 -12.40 0.83
CA PRO A 304 -18.99 -12.27 1.58
C PRO A 304 -18.80 -12.68 3.03
N THR A 305 -19.59 -12.12 3.95
CA THR A 305 -19.48 -12.46 5.38
C THR A 305 -19.82 -13.93 5.68
N ALA A 306 -20.60 -14.57 4.81
CA ALA A 306 -20.96 -15.98 4.91
C ALA A 306 -19.85 -16.94 4.43
N PHE A 307 -18.86 -16.46 3.68
CA PHE A 307 -17.77 -17.31 3.21
C PHE A 307 -16.81 -17.62 4.35
N ALA A 308 -16.72 -18.90 4.73
CA ALA A 308 -15.84 -19.40 5.78
C ALA A 308 -14.82 -20.43 5.27
N GLY A 309 -14.49 -20.34 3.98
CA GLY A 309 -13.60 -21.27 3.30
C GLY A 309 -12.11 -21.05 3.56
N ASP A 310 -11.29 -21.75 2.79
CA ASP A 310 -9.83 -21.61 2.79
C ASP A 310 -9.40 -20.52 1.77
N LEU A 311 -8.33 -19.79 2.10
CA LEU A 311 -7.74 -18.78 1.22
C LEU A 311 -6.22 -18.94 1.14
N LEU A 312 -5.71 -19.10 -0.08
CA LEU A 312 -4.30 -18.96 -0.40
C LEU A 312 -4.12 -17.69 -1.22
N VAL A 313 -3.29 -16.77 -0.74
CA VAL A 313 -2.82 -15.62 -1.52
C VAL A 313 -1.32 -15.77 -1.75
N ASP A 314 -0.90 -15.79 -3.01
CA ASP A 314 0.50 -15.76 -3.41
C ASP A 314 0.76 -14.50 -4.23
N ALA A 315 1.35 -13.51 -3.59
CA ALA A 315 1.62 -12.24 -4.25
C ALA A 315 2.91 -12.25 -5.06
N ALA A 316 3.79 -13.26 -4.93
CA ALA A 316 5.19 -13.22 -5.37
C ALA A 316 5.94 -11.92 -4.98
N SER A 317 5.65 -10.79 -5.59
CA SER A 317 6.16 -9.43 -5.34
C SER A 317 4.99 -8.43 -5.21
N GLY A 318 5.14 -7.43 -4.33
CA GLY A 318 4.18 -6.34 -4.19
C GLY A 318 3.59 -6.21 -2.79
N SER A 319 2.34 -5.75 -2.68
CA SER A 319 1.70 -5.51 -1.38
C SER A 319 0.39 -6.25 -1.22
N VAL A 320 0.18 -6.85 -0.04
CA VAL A 320 -1.07 -7.51 0.33
C VAL A 320 -1.68 -6.74 1.49
N SER A 321 -2.91 -6.26 1.31
CA SER A 321 -3.74 -5.70 2.37
C SER A 321 -4.95 -6.59 2.59
N PHE A 322 -5.08 -7.14 3.79
CA PHE A 322 -6.19 -7.97 4.21
C PHE A 322 -7.04 -7.20 5.22
N ASN A 323 -8.30 -6.98 4.89
CA ASN A 323 -9.28 -6.33 5.74
C ASN A 323 -10.64 -7.03 5.57
N HIS A 324 -10.79 -8.16 6.25
CA HIS A 324 -12.02 -8.93 6.27
C HIS A 324 -12.28 -9.45 7.68
N ASN A 325 -13.45 -9.16 8.20
CA ASN A 325 -13.80 -9.32 9.62
C ASN A 325 -14.79 -10.46 9.87
N SER A 326 -14.95 -11.40 8.93
CA SER A 326 -15.73 -12.63 9.16
C SER A 326 -14.80 -13.85 9.25
N PRO A 327 -15.23 -14.94 9.93
CA PRO A 327 -14.38 -16.11 10.13
C PRO A 327 -13.99 -16.79 8.83
N LEU A 328 -12.69 -16.97 8.59
CA LEU A 328 -12.16 -17.88 7.58
C LEU A 328 -11.51 -19.10 8.25
N ASN A 329 -11.46 -20.22 7.53
CA ASN A 329 -10.85 -21.44 8.04
C ASN A 329 -9.32 -21.34 8.00
N GLN A 330 -8.67 -21.81 6.94
CA GLN A 330 -7.22 -21.72 6.79
C GLN A 330 -6.85 -20.61 5.82
N VAL A 331 -6.03 -19.66 6.29
CA VAL A 331 -5.51 -18.58 5.45
C VAL A 331 -4.00 -18.71 5.34
N ARG A 332 -3.50 -18.75 4.11
CA ARG A 332 -2.06 -18.72 3.81
C ARG A 332 -1.73 -17.53 2.94
N LEU A 333 -0.76 -16.73 3.37
CA LEU A 333 -0.31 -15.54 2.66
C LEU A 333 1.19 -15.68 2.35
N LEU A 334 1.53 -15.69 1.07
CA LEU A 334 2.89 -15.85 0.55
C LEU A 334 3.32 -14.55 -0.14
N VAL A 335 4.46 -14.01 0.27
CA VAL A 335 5.05 -12.80 -0.33
C VAL A 335 6.57 -12.98 -0.43
N ASN A 336 7.14 -13.12 -1.62
CA ASN A 336 8.60 -13.18 -1.77
C ASN A 336 9.23 -11.82 -1.44
N SER A 337 8.72 -10.72 -2.00
CA SER A 337 9.24 -9.37 -1.75
C SER A 337 8.10 -8.36 -1.59
N GLY A 338 8.09 -7.60 -0.48
CA GLY A 338 7.21 -6.44 -0.34
C GLY A 338 6.57 -6.27 1.04
N SER A 339 5.29 -5.89 1.11
CA SER A 339 4.61 -5.64 2.39
C SER A 339 3.30 -6.39 2.53
N LEU A 340 3.11 -7.05 3.68
CA LEU A 340 1.89 -7.76 4.03
C LEU A 340 1.27 -7.08 5.24
N GLN A 341 0.00 -6.70 5.13
CA GLN A 341 -0.75 -6.03 6.19
C GLN A 341 -2.09 -6.73 6.38
N VAL A 342 -2.26 -7.39 7.52
CA VAL A 342 -3.57 -7.83 8.01
C VAL A 342 -4.04 -6.78 8.99
N ASN A 343 -5.06 -6.00 8.61
CA ASN A 343 -5.58 -4.90 9.44
C ASN A 343 -6.68 -5.37 10.39
N SER A 344 -7.46 -6.38 9.97
CA SER A 344 -8.46 -7.07 10.77
C SER A 344 -8.62 -8.48 10.22
N GLY A 345 -8.91 -9.45 11.09
CA GLY A 345 -9.06 -10.84 10.68
C GLY A 345 -9.61 -11.75 11.77
N LEU A 346 -10.48 -12.68 11.37
CA LEU A 346 -10.92 -13.80 12.18
C LEU A 346 -10.55 -15.09 11.46
N PHE A 347 -9.65 -15.88 12.03
CA PHE A 347 -9.14 -17.08 11.38
C PHE A 347 -9.27 -18.29 12.29
N LYS A 348 -9.36 -19.49 11.72
CA LYS A 348 -8.96 -20.68 12.47
C LYS A 348 -7.44 -20.74 12.54
N ASP A 349 -6.78 -20.78 11.38
CA ASP A 349 -5.32 -20.81 11.27
C ASP A 349 -4.83 -19.77 10.24
N LEU A 350 -3.70 -19.12 10.53
CA LEU A 350 -3.02 -18.18 9.63
C LEU A 350 -1.55 -18.58 9.46
N ASP A 351 -1.12 -18.78 8.21
CA ASP A 351 0.27 -19.08 7.84
C ASP A 351 0.81 -17.99 6.92
N ILE A 352 1.70 -17.15 7.44
CA ILE A 352 2.38 -16.10 6.69
C ILE A 352 3.80 -16.53 6.41
N ASN A 353 4.20 -16.47 5.14
CA ASN A 353 5.58 -16.69 4.73
C ASN A 353 6.05 -15.52 3.86
N SER A 354 7.07 -14.81 4.36
CA SER A 354 7.71 -13.73 3.63
C SER A 354 9.20 -13.97 3.47
N LYS A 355 9.72 -13.93 2.25
CA LYS A 355 11.17 -14.05 2.03
C LYS A 355 11.88 -12.73 2.38
N SER A 356 11.43 -11.61 1.83
CA SER A 356 11.87 -10.27 2.21
C SER A 356 10.67 -9.34 2.37
N GLY A 357 10.64 -8.52 3.44
CA GLY A 357 9.56 -7.55 3.60
C GLY A 357 9.13 -7.19 5.02
N SER A 358 8.03 -6.45 5.11
CA SER A 358 7.37 -6.11 6.38
C SER A 358 6.04 -6.84 6.49
N VAL A 359 5.90 -7.65 7.54
CA VAL A 359 4.66 -8.31 7.94
C VAL A 359 4.06 -7.52 9.09
N ARG A 360 2.84 -7.03 8.92
CA ARG A 360 2.05 -6.37 9.96
C ARG A 360 0.73 -7.10 10.15
N VAL A 361 0.45 -7.53 11.36
CA VAL A 361 -0.83 -8.14 11.75
C VAL A 361 -1.42 -7.31 12.88
N LYS A 362 -2.64 -6.86 12.70
CA LYS A 362 -3.38 -5.99 13.62
C LYS A 362 -4.77 -6.56 13.86
N HIS A 363 -5.32 -6.34 15.06
CA HIS A 363 -6.73 -6.60 15.39
C HIS A 363 -7.22 -7.96 14.86
N THR A 364 -6.46 -9.00 15.16
CA THR A 364 -6.68 -10.34 14.59
C THR A 364 -6.92 -11.34 15.71
N THR A 365 -7.91 -12.21 15.53
CA THR A 365 -8.20 -13.32 16.45
C THR A 365 -8.11 -14.65 15.70
N LEU A 366 -7.38 -15.60 16.28
CA LEU A 366 -7.20 -16.94 15.75
C LEU A 366 -7.64 -17.99 16.76
N ALA A 367 -8.50 -18.91 16.34
CA ALA A 367 -8.90 -20.04 17.17
C ALA A 367 -7.78 -21.10 17.33
N GLY A 368 -6.84 -21.14 16.38
CA GLY A 368 -5.72 -22.05 16.31
C GLY A 368 -4.38 -21.32 16.24
N VAL A 369 -3.61 -21.58 15.19
CA VAL A 369 -2.20 -21.18 15.10
C VAL A 369 -2.03 -19.92 14.25
N LEU A 370 -1.25 -18.97 14.75
CA LEU A 370 -0.59 -17.96 13.93
C LEU A 370 0.85 -18.40 13.68
N ARG A 371 1.15 -18.79 12.44
CA ARG A 371 2.50 -19.02 11.95
C ARG A 371 2.98 -17.83 11.13
N ALA A 372 4.11 -17.23 11.47
CA ALA A 372 4.70 -16.14 10.71
C ALA A 372 6.20 -16.36 10.53
N ARG A 373 6.63 -16.61 9.29
CA ARG A 373 8.04 -16.85 8.94
C ARG A 373 8.54 -15.74 8.04
N VAL A 374 9.60 -15.06 8.46
CA VAL A 374 10.29 -14.03 7.68
C VAL A 374 11.76 -14.38 7.55
N HIS A 375 12.28 -14.45 6.32
CA HIS A 375 13.72 -14.66 6.12
C HIS A 375 14.51 -13.36 6.35
N SER A 376 14.13 -12.26 5.70
CA SER A 376 14.74 -10.94 5.92
C SER A 376 13.68 -9.86 6.09
N GLY A 377 13.65 -9.14 7.22
CA GLY A 377 12.70 -8.04 7.40
C GLY A 377 12.13 -7.87 8.80
N SER A 378 10.83 -7.58 8.92
CA SER A 378 10.20 -7.34 10.23
C SER A 378 8.82 -7.96 10.35
N ILE A 379 8.53 -8.47 11.55
CA ILE A 379 7.20 -8.94 11.94
C ILE A 379 6.69 -8.00 13.03
N ARG A 380 5.53 -7.39 12.81
CA ARG A 380 4.83 -6.60 13.82
C ARG A 380 3.45 -7.17 14.06
N LEU A 381 3.20 -7.58 15.29
CA LEU A 381 1.91 -8.08 15.77
C LEU A 381 1.34 -7.05 16.76
N THR A 382 0.10 -6.62 16.56
CA THR A 382 -0.57 -5.65 17.42
C THR A 382 -2.00 -6.11 17.69
N ASP A 383 -2.42 -6.12 18.95
CA ASP A 383 -3.77 -6.55 19.35
C ASP A 383 -4.16 -7.89 18.70
N THR A 384 -3.28 -8.88 18.86
CA THR A 384 -3.40 -10.18 18.20
C THR A 384 -3.62 -11.26 19.24
N THR A 385 -4.70 -12.03 19.08
CA THR A 385 -5.05 -13.16 19.93
C THR A 385 -4.89 -14.45 19.14
N ALA A 386 -4.13 -15.41 19.65
CA ALA A 386 -4.01 -16.74 19.04
C ALA A 386 -3.97 -17.81 20.13
N ALA A 387 -4.52 -18.99 19.86
CA ALA A 387 -4.31 -20.12 20.75
C ALA A 387 -2.82 -20.51 20.80
N LYS A 388 -2.11 -20.36 19.68
CA LYS A 388 -0.66 -20.57 19.62
C LYS A 388 0.03 -19.66 18.60
N PHE A 389 1.14 -19.06 19.02
CA PHE A 389 2.09 -18.37 18.15
C PHE A 389 3.23 -19.31 17.72
N ASP A 390 3.63 -19.22 16.46
CA ASP A 390 4.76 -19.93 15.85
C ASP A 390 5.49 -18.94 14.91
N VAL A 391 6.36 -18.12 15.49
CA VAL A 391 6.94 -16.95 14.82
C VAL A 391 8.45 -17.11 14.66
N ASP A 392 8.94 -17.08 13.42
CA ASP A 392 10.36 -17.19 13.11
C ASP A 392 10.84 -16.02 12.25
N ALA A 393 11.92 -15.35 12.67
CA ALA A 393 12.62 -14.35 11.88
C ALA A 393 14.12 -14.72 11.74
N HIS A 394 14.62 -14.93 10.52
CA HIS A 394 16.03 -15.28 10.32
C HIS A 394 16.95 -14.05 10.45
N SER A 395 16.68 -13.03 9.65
CA SER A 395 17.40 -11.75 9.64
C SER A 395 16.42 -10.60 9.80
N GLY A 396 15.89 -10.43 11.00
CA GLY A 396 14.77 -9.52 11.20
C GLY A 396 14.32 -9.30 12.64
N SER A 397 13.61 -8.20 12.85
CA SER A 397 13.06 -7.85 14.16
C SER A 397 11.61 -8.30 14.29
N VAL A 398 11.26 -8.82 15.46
CA VAL A 398 9.90 -9.20 15.82
C VAL A 398 9.43 -8.28 16.93
N ARG A 399 8.29 -7.62 16.72
CA ARG A 399 7.64 -6.78 17.71
C ARG A 399 6.20 -7.21 17.93
N GLY A 400 5.85 -7.55 19.17
CA GLY A 400 4.49 -7.84 19.61
C GLY A 400 4.01 -6.77 20.59
N THR A 401 2.76 -6.33 20.47
CA THR A 401 2.10 -5.42 21.42
C THR A 401 0.68 -5.87 21.70
N SER A 402 0.27 -5.90 22.97
CA SER A 402 -1.06 -6.38 23.39
C SER A 402 -1.36 -7.82 22.92
N LEU A 403 -0.39 -8.72 23.03
CA LEU A 403 -0.59 -10.13 22.63
C LEU A 403 -1.42 -10.90 23.66
N ILE A 404 -2.29 -11.79 23.17
CA ILE A 404 -2.99 -12.78 24.01
C ILE A 404 -2.72 -14.16 23.43
N GLY A 405 -2.12 -15.05 24.21
CA GLY A 405 -1.73 -16.38 23.73
C GLY A 405 -0.49 -16.94 24.45
N GLY A 406 0.05 -18.01 23.89
CA GLY A 406 1.41 -18.49 24.15
C GLY A 406 2.01 -19.09 22.87
N GLY A 407 3.20 -19.65 22.94
CA GLY A 407 3.85 -20.35 21.83
C GLY A 407 5.32 -19.99 21.66
N ALA A 408 5.82 -20.12 20.43
CA ALA A 408 7.24 -19.96 20.14
C ALA A 408 7.53 -18.68 19.35
N PHE A 409 8.56 -17.95 19.75
CA PHE A 409 9.12 -16.81 19.01
C PHE A 409 10.63 -16.95 18.88
N ASN A 410 11.11 -17.12 17.65
CA ASN A 410 12.52 -17.35 17.37
C ASN A 410 13.06 -16.24 16.46
N THR A 411 14.22 -15.70 16.83
CA THR A 411 15.00 -14.81 15.97
C THR A 411 16.46 -15.25 15.87
N ARG A 412 17.05 -15.16 14.69
CA ARG A 412 18.49 -15.41 14.52
C ARG A 412 19.32 -14.13 14.59
N SER A 413 18.83 -13.00 14.09
CA SER A 413 19.47 -11.69 14.22
C SER A 413 18.43 -10.57 14.20
N GLY A 414 18.74 -9.41 14.82
CA GLY A 414 17.77 -8.32 15.05
C GLY A 414 17.37 -8.15 16.52
N SER A 415 16.09 -7.94 16.80
CA SER A 415 15.54 -7.82 18.16
C SER A 415 14.21 -8.56 18.31
N LEU A 416 13.93 -9.10 19.49
CA LEU A 416 12.66 -9.69 19.86
C LEU A 416 12.04 -8.88 21.00
N ASN A 417 11.02 -8.08 20.71
CA ASN A 417 10.34 -7.22 21.68
C ASN A 417 8.86 -7.60 21.76
N LEU A 418 8.46 -8.33 22.80
CA LEU A 418 7.10 -8.81 22.96
C LEU A 418 6.45 -8.21 24.19
N ASP A 419 5.20 -7.80 24.04
CA ASP A 419 4.34 -7.30 25.12
C ASP A 419 3.04 -8.09 25.13
N PHE A 420 2.78 -8.78 26.25
CA PHE A 420 1.64 -9.68 26.44
C PHE A 420 0.63 -9.07 27.41
N LYS A 421 -0.61 -8.99 26.94
CA LYS A 421 -1.77 -8.63 27.74
C LYS A 421 -2.27 -9.81 28.59
N GLU A 422 -2.13 -11.03 28.08
CA GLU A 422 -2.51 -12.26 28.77
C GLU A 422 -1.71 -13.45 28.20
N LEU A 423 -1.31 -14.37 29.08
CA LEU A 423 -0.76 -15.68 28.69
C LEU A 423 -1.85 -16.74 28.81
N THR A 424 -1.99 -17.58 27.78
CA THR A 424 -2.95 -18.70 27.77
C THR A 424 -2.29 -20.05 27.49
N ASP A 425 -0.99 -20.05 27.18
CA ASP A 425 -0.13 -21.22 27.00
C ASP A 425 1.32 -20.81 27.36
N ASN A 426 2.23 -21.77 27.43
CA ASN A 426 3.65 -21.52 27.65
C ASN A 426 4.26 -20.64 26.55
N LEU A 427 5.30 -19.88 26.88
CA LEU A 427 6.01 -19.00 25.98
C LEU A 427 7.48 -19.40 25.88
N ASP A 428 7.89 -19.83 24.70
CA ASP A 428 9.28 -20.17 24.38
C ASP A 428 9.88 -19.11 23.46
N THR A 429 10.96 -18.47 23.90
CA THR A 429 11.65 -17.45 23.09
C THR A 429 13.12 -17.78 22.90
N THR A 430 13.59 -17.72 21.65
CA THR A 430 15.00 -17.94 21.34
C THR A 430 15.57 -16.85 20.47
N ALA A 431 16.76 -16.40 20.82
CA ALA A 431 17.52 -15.39 20.10
C ALA A 431 18.98 -15.83 19.95
N ASN A 432 19.51 -15.86 18.72
CA ASN A 432 20.93 -16.14 18.55
C ASN A 432 21.76 -14.86 18.76
N SER A 433 21.63 -13.88 17.88
CA SER A 433 22.39 -12.61 17.91
C SER A 433 21.47 -11.41 18.14
N SER A 434 20.50 -11.55 19.05
CA SER A 434 19.45 -10.57 19.29
C SER A 434 19.13 -10.43 20.76
N SER A 435 18.78 -9.21 21.19
CA SER A 435 18.22 -9.00 22.53
C SER A 435 16.76 -9.45 22.59
N ILE A 436 16.39 -10.04 23.72
CA ILE A 436 15.00 -10.41 24.03
C ILE A 436 14.49 -9.40 25.05
N LYS A 437 13.35 -8.77 24.77
CA LYS A 437 12.55 -8.00 25.71
C LYS A 437 11.16 -8.60 25.78
N LEU A 438 10.78 -9.07 26.97
CA LEU A 438 9.44 -9.54 27.28
C LEU A 438 8.82 -8.59 28.31
N THR A 439 7.61 -8.14 28.03
CA THR A 439 6.82 -7.34 28.96
C THR A 439 5.47 -8.01 29.17
N PHE A 440 5.04 -8.11 30.42
CA PHE A 440 3.78 -8.73 30.80
C PHE A 440 2.87 -7.70 31.49
N ALA A 441 1.57 -7.76 31.20
CA ALA A 441 0.60 -6.94 31.91
C ALA A 441 0.58 -7.28 33.42
N PRO A 442 0.26 -6.30 34.29
CA PRO A 442 0.19 -6.54 35.73
C PRO A 442 -0.78 -7.68 36.09
N GLY A 443 -0.34 -8.57 36.96
CA GLY A 443 -1.15 -9.70 37.46
C GLY A 443 -1.05 -10.99 36.66
N ILE A 444 -0.28 -11.02 35.56
CA ILE A 444 0.09 -12.29 34.92
C ILE A 444 1.07 -13.02 35.84
N GLU A 445 0.74 -14.26 36.20
CA GLU A 445 1.57 -15.14 37.02
C GLU A 445 2.21 -16.24 36.15
N TYR A 446 3.52 -16.43 36.27
CA TYR A 446 4.27 -17.38 35.45
C TYR A 446 5.56 -17.84 36.13
N ASN A 447 5.98 -19.05 35.79
CA ASN A 447 7.32 -19.55 36.06
C ASN A 447 8.25 -19.07 34.93
N PHE A 448 9.52 -18.84 35.23
CA PHE A 448 10.49 -18.43 34.21
C PHE A 448 11.80 -19.19 34.28
N ASP A 449 12.42 -19.37 33.10
CA ASP A 449 13.78 -19.88 32.90
C ASP A 449 14.46 -19.00 31.85
N LEU A 450 15.46 -18.24 32.27
CA LEU A 450 16.15 -17.25 31.47
C LEU A 450 17.65 -17.62 31.38
N ASP A 451 18.15 -17.84 30.17
CA ASP A 451 19.54 -18.20 29.90
C ASP A 451 20.15 -17.29 28.82
N ALA A 452 21.24 -16.60 29.17
CA ALA A 452 22.00 -15.75 28.27
C ALA A 452 23.47 -16.18 28.19
N ALA A 453 23.86 -16.93 27.16
CA ALA A 453 25.19 -17.59 27.12
C ALA A 453 26.39 -16.63 27.28
N SER A 454 26.33 -15.42 26.71
CA SER A 454 27.36 -14.38 26.93
C SER A 454 26.80 -13.01 27.32
N GLY A 455 25.50 -12.92 27.61
CA GLY A 455 24.78 -11.67 27.88
C GLY A 455 24.61 -11.34 29.37
N SER A 456 23.70 -10.41 29.64
CA SER A 456 23.17 -10.16 30.98
C SER A 456 21.66 -10.28 30.98
N ILE A 457 21.12 -10.78 32.09
CA ILE A 457 19.68 -10.93 32.29
C ILE A 457 19.20 -9.89 33.29
N THR A 458 18.15 -9.16 32.93
CA THR A 458 17.28 -8.46 33.86
C THR A 458 16.01 -9.29 33.98
N GLY A 459 15.80 -9.89 35.15
CA GLY A 459 14.59 -10.66 35.43
C GLY A 459 13.43 -9.76 35.87
N PRO A 460 12.22 -10.33 36.00
CA PRO A 460 11.02 -9.58 36.35
C PRO A 460 11.09 -8.98 37.76
N ASP A 461 10.41 -7.86 37.94
CA ASP A 461 10.22 -7.23 39.25
C ASP A 461 9.30 -8.10 40.13
N ASN A 462 9.54 -8.11 41.44
CA ASN A 462 8.75 -8.88 42.43
C ASN A 462 8.74 -10.40 42.25
N ALA A 463 9.70 -10.96 41.50
CA ALA A 463 9.87 -12.39 41.39
C ALA A 463 10.49 -13.02 42.65
N VAL A 464 10.13 -14.27 42.90
CA VAL A 464 10.85 -15.18 43.80
C VAL A 464 11.84 -15.95 42.95
N TYR A 465 13.13 -15.69 43.12
CA TYR A 465 14.21 -16.34 42.37
C TYR A 465 14.67 -17.61 43.07
N ASP A 466 14.78 -18.70 42.30
CA ASP A 466 15.45 -19.93 42.73
C ASP A 466 16.96 -19.79 42.48
N HIS A 467 17.34 -19.31 41.30
CA HIS A 467 18.69 -18.88 40.95
C HIS A 467 18.70 -17.45 40.41
N ASP A 468 19.66 -16.65 40.87
CA ASP A 468 19.84 -15.25 40.46
C ASP A 468 21.32 -14.99 40.15
N THR A 469 21.73 -15.33 38.93
CA THR A 469 23.08 -15.05 38.43
C THR A 469 23.03 -14.04 37.28
N ARG A 470 24.21 -13.58 36.82
CA ARG A 470 24.30 -12.60 35.73
C ARG A 470 23.68 -13.12 34.42
N ASN A 471 23.89 -14.40 34.13
CA ASN A 471 23.62 -15.03 32.84
C ASN A 471 22.62 -16.19 32.91
N PHE A 472 22.14 -16.53 34.10
CA PHE A 472 21.10 -17.52 34.32
C PHE A 472 20.20 -17.08 35.47
N LYS A 473 18.88 -17.05 35.25
CA LYS A 473 17.87 -16.77 36.28
C LYS A 473 16.64 -17.62 36.06
N ASP A 474 16.13 -18.22 37.14
CA ASP A 474 14.87 -18.95 37.15
C ASP A 474 14.08 -18.66 38.43
N GLY A 475 12.79 -18.96 38.41
CA GLY A 475 11.89 -18.72 39.53
C GLY A 475 10.46 -18.47 39.08
N ALA A 476 9.72 -17.70 39.87
CA ALA A 476 8.31 -17.43 39.65
C ALA A 476 7.90 -15.98 39.92
N VAL A 477 6.88 -15.53 39.19
CA VAL A 477 6.12 -14.30 39.44
C VAL A 477 4.70 -14.71 39.84
N GLY A 478 4.18 -14.16 40.94
CA GLY A 478 2.85 -14.51 41.47
C GLY A 478 2.87 -15.63 42.50
N ASN A 479 1.68 -16.10 42.91
CA ASN A 479 1.53 -17.12 43.95
C ASN A 479 1.10 -18.49 43.41
N ASP A 480 0.48 -18.53 42.23
CA ASP A 480 -0.05 -19.72 41.56
C ASP A 480 0.21 -19.67 40.04
N PRO A 481 1.50 -19.62 39.62
CA PRO A 481 1.86 -19.52 38.21
C PRO A 481 1.47 -20.77 37.42
N GLN A 482 0.63 -20.62 36.39
CA GLN A 482 0.15 -21.74 35.56
C GLN A 482 1.00 -22.00 34.30
N PHE A 483 1.73 -20.99 33.83
CA PHE A 483 2.47 -21.03 32.57
C PHE A 483 3.97 -20.89 32.79
N TYR A 484 4.75 -21.38 31.83
CA TYR A 484 6.20 -21.25 31.77
C TYR A 484 6.63 -20.26 30.68
N VAL A 485 7.57 -19.38 31.04
CA VAL A 485 8.24 -18.43 30.15
C VAL A 485 9.71 -18.79 30.06
N THR A 486 10.14 -19.28 28.90
CA THR A 486 11.53 -19.57 28.60
C THR A 486 12.11 -18.53 27.66
N ALA A 487 13.29 -18.00 27.98
CA ALA A 487 14.02 -17.08 27.12
C ALA A 487 15.49 -17.47 27.02
N VAL A 488 15.96 -17.77 25.81
CA VAL A 488 17.34 -18.16 25.55
C VAL A 488 18.00 -17.20 24.57
N ALA A 489 19.07 -16.53 24.99
CA ALA A 489 19.86 -15.63 24.14
C ALA A 489 21.33 -16.09 24.05
N LYS A 490 21.89 -16.28 22.84
CA LYS A 490 23.31 -16.70 22.73
C LYS A 490 24.29 -15.56 22.95
N SER A 491 24.06 -14.39 22.36
CA SER A 491 25.07 -13.32 22.30
C SER A 491 24.63 -11.96 22.81
N SER A 492 23.42 -11.83 23.36
CA SER A 492 22.84 -10.54 23.76
C SER A 492 22.05 -10.62 25.07
N SER A 493 21.44 -9.52 25.50
CA SER A 493 20.75 -9.39 26.78
C SER A 493 19.32 -9.91 26.73
N ILE A 494 18.84 -10.38 27.89
CA ILE A 494 17.42 -10.68 28.12
C ILE A 494 16.89 -9.67 29.14
N HIS A 495 15.74 -9.09 28.85
CA HIS A 495 15.01 -8.24 29.77
C HIS A 495 13.57 -8.74 29.88
N VAL A 496 13.15 -9.05 31.10
CA VAL A 496 11.78 -9.45 31.42
C VAL A 496 11.24 -8.46 32.45
N SER A 497 10.06 -7.91 32.20
CA SER A 497 9.44 -6.89 33.05
C SER A 497 7.95 -7.10 33.25
#